data_AF-A0A941Z6N1-F1
#
_entry.id   AF-A0A941Z6N1-F1
#
_cell.length_a   1.000
_cell.length_b   1.000
_cell.length_c   1.000
_cell.angle_alpha   90.00
_cell.angle_beta   90.00
_cell.angle_gamma   90.00
#
_symmetry.space_group_name_H-M   'P 1'
#
loop_
_entity.id
_entity.type
_entity.pdbx_description
1 polymer ?
#
loop_
_entity_poly.entity_id
_entity_poly.type
_entity_poly.pdbx_seq_one_letter_code
_entity_poly.pdbx_strand_id
1 'polypeptide(L)'
;TVGSNLKASLQLSAWDAASESAAYAITQGAPVQTGGTITTNATSYVAGADMTVTVTLRDAEGNGVTGAADSLADTTTVQHATAKPGSSWTENSGGTYQRIYTATTVGSNLKASLQLSAWDAASESAAYAITQGAPVQTGGTITTNATSYEAGADMTVTVTLRDAEGNGVSGLAGSLADTTTVQHATAKPGSSWTENSGGTYQRIYTATTVGSNLKASL
;
A
#
# COMPACT_ATOMS: atom_id res chain seq x y z
N THR A 1 -26.62 12.88 -24.98
CA THR A 1 -26.37 11.68 -24.16
C THR A 1 -25.74 10.64 -25.03
N VAL A 2 -24.69 9.94 -24.56
CA VAL A 2 -24.10 8.81 -25.28
C VAL A 2 -25.19 7.78 -25.60
N GLY A 3 -25.17 7.24 -26.82
CA GLY A 3 -26.19 6.31 -27.27
C GLY A 3 -25.93 5.81 -28.68
N SER A 4 -26.38 4.58 -28.95
CA SER A 4 -26.36 3.97 -30.28
C SER A 4 -27.77 3.89 -30.85
N ASN A 5 -27.88 3.76 -32.18
CA ASN A 5 -29.16 3.64 -32.89
C ASN A 5 -30.13 4.82 -32.67
N LEU A 6 -29.59 6.01 -32.42
CA LEU A 6 -30.36 7.24 -32.31
C LEU A 6 -30.89 7.62 -33.70
N LYS A 7 -32.07 8.23 -33.76
CA LYS A 7 -32.66 8.74 -35.00
C LYS A 7 -33.27 10.12 -34.77
N ALA A 8 -33.15 11.00 -35.77
CA ALA A 8 -33.90 12.23 -35.82
C ALA A 8 -35.28 11.93 -36.42
N SER A 9 -36.32 12.56 -35.89
CA SER A 9 -37.71 12.34 -36.31
C SER A 9 -38.35 13.67 -36.70
N LEU A 10 -38.97 13.71 -37.87
CA LEU A 10 -39.81 14.82 -38.32
C LEU A 10 -41.24 14.33 -38.52
N GLN A 11 -42.18 14.97 -37.83
CA GLN A 11 -43.60 14.66 -37.93
C GLN A 11 -44.40 15.95 -38.13
N LEU A 12 -45.19 16.02 -39.21
CA LEU A 12 -46.12 17.12 -39.47
C LEU A 12 -47.53 16.71 -39.07
N SER A 13 -48.37 17.68 -38.70
CA SER A 13 -49.73 17.44 -38.21
C SER A 13 -50.66 16.76 -39.23
N ALA A 14 -50.32 16.82 -40.52
CA ALA A 14 -51.08 16.18 -41.59
C ALA A 14 -50.53 14.79 -41.99
N TRP A 15 -49.52 14.26 -41.30
CA TRP A 15 -48.87 12.99 -41.64
C TRP A 15 -49.31 11.87 -40.69
N ASP A 16 -49.56 10.69 -41.24
CA ASP A 16 -49.98 9.51 -40.46
C ASP A 16 -48.80 8.83 -39.73
N ALA A 17 -47.56 9.10 -40.12
CA ALA A 17 -46.36 8.55 -39.50
C ALA A 17 -45.15 9.49 -39.66
N ALA A 18 -44.25 9.44 -38.67
CA ALA A 18 -43.03 10.23 -38.68
C ALA A 18 -42.02 9.74 -39.73
N SER A 19 -41.33 10.69 -40.36
CA SER A 19 -40.15 10.39 -41.17
C SER A 19 -38.92 10.37 -40.27
N GLU A 20 -38.16 9.27 -40.31
CA GLU A 20 -36.96 9.09 -39.49
C GLU A 20 -35.69 9.15 -40.33
N SER A 21 -34.61 9.70 -39.76
CA SER A 21 -33.27 9.62 -40.33
C SER A 21 -32.72 8.19 -40.31
N ALA A 22 -31.59 7.98 -40.99
CA ALA A 22 -30.73 6.84 -40.71
C ALA A 22 -30.28 6.85 -39.23
N ALA A 23 -29.96 5.66 -38.71
CA ALA A 23 -29.42 5.51 -37.36
C ALA A 23 -28.04 6.20 -37.23
N TYR A 24 -27.81 6.86 -36.11
CA TYR A 24 -26.52 7.45 -35.73
C TYR A 24 -26.17 7.11 -34.28
N ALA A 25 -24.93 7.40 -33.89
CA ALA A 25 -24.44 7.21 -32.54
C ALA A 25 -23.78 8.47 -32.01
N ILE A 26 -23.88 8.69 -30.70
CA ILE A 26 -23.10 9.67 -29.96
C ILE A 26 -22.16 8.87 -29.07
N THR A 27 -20.85 9.03 -29.26
CA THR A 27 -19.81 8.38 -28.44
C THR A 27 -19.26 9.36 -27.42
N GLN A 28 -18.66 8.81 -26.35
CA GLN A 28 -17.89 9.59 -25.39
C GLN A 28 -16.70 10.31 -26.06
N GLY A 29 -16.30 11.44 -25.50
CA GLY A 29 -15.06 12.12 -25.81
C GLY A 29 -13.84 11.52 -25.11
N ALA A 30 -12.69 12.16 -25.27
CA ALA A 30 -11.48 11.84 -24.52
C ALA A 30 -11.61 12.30 -23.05
N PRO A 31 -10.99 11.60 -22.09
CA PRO A 31 -11.03 11.98 -20.68
C PRO A 31 -10.31 13.30 -20.43
N VAL A 32 -10.97 14.23 -19.75
CA VAL A 32 -10.40 15.53 -19.37
C VAL A 32 -9.94 15.53 -17.92
N GLN A 33 -8.88 16.30 -17.62
CA GLN A 33 -8.27 16.33 -16.28
C GLN A 33 -9.28 16.67 -15.17
N THR A 34 -10.16 17.65 -15.40
CA THR A 34 -11.20 18.06 -14.44
C THR A 34 -12.28 16.98 -14.21
N GLY A 35 -12.43 16.04 -15.14
CA GLY A 35 -13.31 14.89 -15.05
C GLY A 35 -12.62 13.61 -14.55
N GLY A 36 -11.31 13.70 -14.28
CA GLY A 36 -10.44 12.62 -13.88
C GLY A 36 -10.14 12.61 -12.40
N THR A 37 -10.59 11.60 -11.67
CA THR A 37 -10.34 11.47 -10.22
C THR A 37 -9.70 10.15 -9.87
N ILE A 38 -8.93 10.13 -8.77
CA ILE A 38 -8.37 8.92 -8.17
C ILE A 38 -8.60 8.95 -6.66
N THR A 39 -9.00 7.83 -6.08
CA THR A 39 -9.29 7.70 -4.65
C THR A 39 -8.81 6.35 -4.12
N THR A 40 -8.55 6.31 -2.82
CA THR A 40 -8.27 5.08 -2.06
C THR A 40 -9.45 4.80 -1.14
N ASN A 41 -9.71 3.53 -0.84
CA ASN A 41 -10.86 3.13 0.00
C ASN A 41 -10.69 3.45 1.50
N ALA A 42 -9.50 3.81 1.94
CA ALA A 42 -9.20 4.21 3.32
C ALA A 42 -8.05 5.22 3.35
N THR A 43 -7.84 5.82 4.52
CA THR A 43 -6.76 6.77 4.82
C THR A 43 -5.63 6.18 5.65
N SER A 44 -5.75 4.91 6.08
CA SER A 44 -4.73 4.19 6.82
C SER A 44 -4.78 2.70 6.48
N TYR A 45 -3.61 2.11 6.28
CA TYR A 45 -3.43 0.69 5.97
C TYR A 45 -2.34 0.08 6.84
N VAL A 46 -2.40 -1.22 7.07
CA VAL A 46 -1.29 -2.00 7.61
C VAL A 46 -0.51 -2.58 6.43
N ALA A 47 0.81 -2.63 6.50
CA ALA A 47 1.62 -3.33 5.50
C ALA A 47 1.10 -4.76 5.29
N GLY A 48 1.04 -5.20 4.03
CA GLY A 48 0.43 -6.45 3.59
C GLY A 48 -1.06 -6.38 3.31
N ALA A 49 -1.76 -5.32 3.74
CA ALA A 49 -3.19 -5.17 3.50
C ALA A 49 -3.53 -4.77 2.06
N ASP A 50 -4.71 -5.16 1.61
CA ASP A 50 -5.26 -4.74 0.33
C ASP A 50 -5.74 -3.27 0.37
N MET A 51 -5.40 -2.54 -0.69
CA MET A 51 -5.81 -1.17 -0.97
C MET A 51 -6.63 -1.17 -2.26
N THR A 52 -7.90 -0.78 -2.18
CA THR A 52 -8.72 -0.59 -3.38
C THR A 52 -8.54 0.84 -3.89
N VAL A 53 -8.03 0.97 -5.10
CA VAL A 53 -7.87 2.25 -5.79
C VAL A 53 -8.97 2.37 -6.84
N THR A 54 -9.69 3.50 -6.80
CA THR A 54 -10.79 3.80 -7.74
C THR A 54 -10.41 5.01 -8.58
N VAL A 55 -10.52 4.86 -9.90
CA VAL A 55 -10.35 5.94 -10.89
C VAL A 55 -11.70 6.22 -11.54
N THR A 56 -12.06 7.49 -11.69
CA THR A 56 -13.19 7.91 -12.53
C THR A 56 -12.68 8.74 -13.68
N LEU A 57 -13.10 8.43 -14.90
CA LEU A 57 -12.77 9.18 -16.10
C LEU A 57 -14.04 9.74 -16.74
N ARG A 58 -14.06 11.05 -16.99
CA ARG A 58 -15.14 11.74 -17.71
C ARG A 58 -14.60 12.61 -18.83
N ASP A 59 -15.37 12.71 -19.92
CA ASP A 59 -15.12 13.68 -20.99
C ASP A 59 -15.57 15.10 -20.58
N ALA A 60 -15.38 16.07 -21.48
CA ALA A 60 -15.71 17.48 -21.23
C ALA A 60 -17.21 17.70 -20.97
N GLU A 61 -18.06 16.84 -21.52
CA GLU A 61 -19.52 16.87 -21.36
C GLU A 61 -19.99 16.07 -20.13
N GLY A 62 -19.07 15.46 -19.38
CA GLY A 62 -19.33 14.70 -18.16
C GLY A 62 -19.76 13.25 -18.40
N ASN A 63 -19.70 12.75 -19.64
CA ASN A 63 -19.96 11.34 -19.93
C ASN A 63 -18.80 10.48 -19.42
N GLY A 64 -19.12 9.29 -18.90
CA GLY A 64 -18.12 8.33 -18.45
C GLY A 64 -17.30 7.79 -19.62
N VAL A 65 -15.98 7.78 -19.48
CA VAL A 65 -15.07 7.26 -20.51
C VAL A 65 -14.81 5.78 -20.26
N THR A 66 -15.47 4.92 -21.04
CA THR A 66 -15.36 3.46 -21.00
C THR A 66 -14.17 2.92 -21.83
N GLY A 67 -13.72 1.69 -21.59
CA GLY A 67 -12.66 1.02 -22.36
C GLY A 67 -11.21 1.47 -22.08
N ALA A 68 -10.94 2.17 -20.97
CA ALA A 68 -9.63 2.72 -20.64
C ALA A 68 -8.76 1.84 -19.72
N ALA A 69 -9.20 0.63 -19.36
CA ALA A 69 -8.58 -0.20 -18.33
C ALA A 69 -7.07 -0.44 -18.54
N ASP A 70 -6.65 -0.75 -19.78
CA ASP A 70 -5.25 -1.03 -20.09
C ASP A 70 -4.37 0.21 -19.91
N SER A 71 -4.86 1.39 -20.34
CA SER A 71 -4.12 2.66 -20.21
C SER A 71 -3.85 3.04 -18.75
N LEU A 72 -4.76 2.68 -17.83
CA LEU A 72 -4.63 3.01 -16.42
C LEU A 72 -3.49 2.27 -15.72
N ALA A 73 -2.98 1.18 -16.30
CA ALA A 73 -1.84 0.46 -15.74
C ALA A 73 -0.55 1.30 -15.78
N ASP A 74 -0.38 2.10 -16.83
CA ASP A 74 0.84 2.89 -17.06
C ASP A 74 0.73 4.33 -16.56
N THR A 75 -0.49 4.82 -16.34
CA THR A 75 -0.76 6.21 -15.95
C THR A 75 -1.07 6.39 -14.46
N THR A 76 -1.09 5.28 -13.69
CA THR A 76 -1.42 5.31 -12.26
C THR A 76 -0.23 4.89 -11.40
N THR A 77 0.11 5.74 -10.43
CA THR A 77 1.11 5.42 -9.39
C THR A 77 0.46 5.44 -8.02
N VAL A 78 0.86 4.51 -7.14
CA VAL A 78 0.35 4.41 -5.77
C VAL A 78 1.55 4.31 -4.85
N GLN A 79 1.84 5.37 -4.10
CA GLN A 79 3.05 5.42 -3.27
C GLN A 79 3.03 4.32 -2.21
N HIS A 80 4.16 3.64 -2.05
CA HIS A 80 4.39 2.59 -1.05
C HIS A 80 3.41 1.41 -1.16
N ALA A 81 2.85 1.18 -2.35
CA ALA A 81 2.03 0.02 -2.65
C ALA A 81 2.40 -0.56 -4.00
N THR A 82 2.16 -1.84 -4.19
CA THR A 82 2.38 -2.54 -5.46
C THR A 82 1.05 -3.09 -5.96
N ALA A 83 0.87 -3.15 -7.28
CA ALA A 83 -0.33 -3.76 -7.83
C ALA A 83 -0.42 -5.22 -7.37
N LYS A 84 -1.58 -5.63 -6.84
CA LYS A 84 -1.73 -6.98 -6.30
C LYS A 84 -1.55 -8.00 -7.43
N PRO A 85 -0.76 -9.07 -7.24
CA PRO A 85 -0.57 -10.10 -8.26
C PRO A 85 -1.92 -10.64 -8.78
N GLY A 86 -2.06 -10.72 -10.10
CA GLY A 86 -3.30 -11.15 -10.75
C GLY A 86 -4.43 -10.10 -10.80
N SER A 87 -4.21 -8.90 -10.25
CA SER A 87 -5.17 -7.79 -10.38
C SER A 87 -4.93 -6.98 -11.66
N SER A 88 -6.02 -6.56 -12.28
CA SER A 88 -6.07 -5.60 -13.38
C SER A 88 -7.07 -4.49 -13.06
N TRP A 89 -7.00 -3.40 -13.81
CA TRP A 89 -8.08 -2.42 -13.80
C TRP A 89 -9.34 -3.05 -14.37
N THR A 90 -10.44 -2.94 -13.63
CA THR A 90 -11.75 -3.43 -14.06
C THR A 90 -12.72 -2.26 -14.12
N GLU A 91 -13.40 -2.12 -15.25
CA GLU A 91 -14.49 -1.14 -15.37
C GLU A 91 -15.73 -1.67 -14.66
N ASN A 92 -16.26 -0.90 -13.71
CA ASN A 92 -17.48 -1.26 -13.00
C ASN A 92 -18.71 -0.69 -13.71
N SER A 93 -18.70 0.62 -13.97
CA SER A 93 -19.75 1.29 -14.73
C SER A 93 -19.32 2.72 -15.10
N GLY A 94 -19.74 3.18 -16.28
CA GLY A 94 -19.70 4.59 -16.67
C GLY A 94 -18.33 5.26 -16.48
N GLY A 95 -17.25 4.61 -16.91
CA GLY A 95 -15.89 5.14 -16.78
C GLY A 95 -15.31 5.13 -15.37
N THR A 96 -15.89 4.32 -14.47
CA THR A 96 -15.34 4.05 -13.13
C THR A 96 -14.57 2.75 -13.13
N TYR A 97 -13.29 2.82 -12.79
CA TYR A 97 -12.34 1.71 -12.78
C TYR A 97 -11.86 1.42 -11.37
N GLN A 98 -11.65 0.15 -11.05
CA GLN A 98 -11.04 -0.26 -9.79
C GLN A 98 -9.89 -1.22 -10.01
N ARG A 99 -8.88 -1.14 -9.15
CA ARG A 99 -7.78 -2.10 -9.04
C ARG A 99 -7.35 -2.25 -7.59
N ILE A 100 -6.88 -3.45 -7.24
CA ILE A 100 -6.37 -3.75 -5.90
C ILE A 100 -4.84 -3.63 -5.91
N TYR A 101 -4.32 -2.93 -4.91
CA TYR A 101 -2.90 -2.83 -4.59
C TYR A 101 -2.65 -3.47 -3.23
N THR A 102 -1.41 -3.85 -2.95
CA THR A 102 -0.98 -4.29 -1.62
C THR A 102 -0.12 -3.19 -1.01
N ALA A 103 -0.48 -2.72 0.19
CA ALA A 103 0.33 -1.79 0.97
C ALA A 103 1.65 -2.46 1.34
N THR A 104 2.80 -1.85 1.07
CA THR A 104 4.10 -2.50 1.31
C THR A 104 4.96 -1.79 2.34
N THR A 105 5.11 -0.46 2.22
CA THR A 105 6.16 0.26 2.95
C THR A 105 5.56 1.31 3.88
N VAL A 106 6.05 1.35 5.12
CA VAL A 106 5.59 2.35 6.11
C VAL A 106 5.79 3.77 5.60
N GLY A 107 4.80 4.64 5.80
CA GLY A 107 4.84 6.02 5.37
C GLY A 107 3.61 6.81 5.78
N SER A 108 3.72 8.14 5.69
CA SER A 108 2.62 9.07 5.98
C SER A 108 2.52 10.12 4.88
N ASN A 109 1.36 10.76 4.74
CA ASN A 109 1.06 11.73 3.68
C ASN A 109 1.30 11.18 2.26
N LEU A 110 1.11 9.87 2.08
CA LEU A 110 1.23 9.18 0.80
C LEU A 110 0.01 9.47 -0.06
N LYS A 111 0.19 9.43 -1.38
CA LYS A 111 -0.90 9.67 -2.36
C LYS A 111 -0.84 8.70 -3.53
N ALA A 112 -2.01 8.37 -4.06
CA ALA A 112 -2.16 7.78 -5.37
C ALA A 112 -2.33 8.90 -6.41
N SER A 113 -1.75 8.71 -7.59
CA SER A 113 -1.68 9.73 -8.64
C SER A 113 -2.09 9.12 -9.97
N LEU A 114 -2.93 9.85 -10.71
CA LEU A 114 -3.38 9.53 -12.06
C LEU A 114 -2.95 10.64 -13.01
N GLN A 115 -2.17 10.28 -14.04
CA GLN A 115 -1.70 11.24 -15.04
C GLN A 115 -1.82 10.65 -16.44
N LEU A 116 -2.85 11.04 -17.18
CA LEU A 116 -2.96 10.73 -18.60
C LEU A 116 -2.04 11.64 -19.42
N SER A 117 -1.53 11.14 -20.54
CA SER A 117 -0.55 11.85 -21.39
C SER A 117 -1.02 13.21 -21.92
N ALA A 118 -2.34 13.39 -22.07
CA ALA A 118 -2.95 14.63 -22.53
C ALA A 118 -3.25 15.64 -21.41
N TRP A 119 -2.90 15.35 -20.14
CA TRP A 119 -3.18 16.22 -19.00
C TRP A 119 -1.95 17.04 -18.60
N ASP A 120 -2.19 18.28 -18.20
CA ASP A 120 -1.12 19.22 -17.79
C ASP A 120 -0.52 18.84 -16.43
N ALA A 121 -1.32 18.23 -15.55
CA ALA A 121 -0.87 17.74 -14.25
C ALA A 121 -1.63 16.49 -13.82
N ALA A 122 -1.06 15.79 -12.84
CA ALA A 122 -1.70 14.63 -12.24
C ALA A 122 -2.89 15.02 -11.37
N SER A 123 -3.91 14.16 -11.34
CA SER A 123 -4.93 14.14 -10.29
C SER A 123 -4.43 13.26 -9.15
N GLU A 124 -4.61 13.72 -7.90
CA GLU A 124 -4.14 12.99 -6.72
C GLU A 124 -5.30 12.60 -5.79
N SER A 125 -5.11 11.50 -5.06
CA SER A 125 -6.02 11.08 -4.00
C SER A 125 -5.89 11.95 -2.75
N ALA A 126 -6.81 11.77 -1.81
CA ALA A 126 -6.56 12.15 -0.41
C ALA A 126 -5.30 11.44 0.12
N ALA A 127 -4.67 12.06 1.11
CA ALA A 127 -3.51 11.49 1.78
C ALA A 127 -3.88 10.22 2.56
N TYR A 128 -3.00 9.22 2.53
CA TYR A 128 -3.09 8.01 3.35
C TYR A 128 -1.76 7.71 4.06
N ALA A 129 -1.83 6.81 5.04
CA ALA A 129 -0.67 6.28 5.75
C ALA A 129 -0.62 4.75 5.66
N ILE A 130 0.58 4.20 5.76
CA ILE A 130 0.83 2.77 5.91
C ILE A 130 1.63 2.57 7.19
N THR A 131 1.13 1.71 8.08
CA THR A 131 1.79 1.34 9.35
C THR A 131 2.40 -0.05 9.25
N GLN A 132 3.39 -0.33 10.09
CA GLN A 132 4.01 -1.66 10.18
C GLN A 132 2.98 -2.75 10.50
N GLY A 133 3.20 -3.95 9.98
CA GLY A 133 2.49 -5.16 10.37
C GLY A 133 2.99 -5.74 11.70
N ALA A 134 2.43 -6.90 12.06
CA ALA A 134 2.94 -7.70 13.16
C ALA A 134 4.31 -8.31 12.79
N PRO A 135 5.22 -8.51 13.76
CA PRO A 135 6.50 -9.12 13.49
C PRO A 135 6.32 -10.60 13.10
N VAL A 136 7.09 -11.05 12.12
CA VAL A 136 7.09 -12.46 11.68
C VAL A 136 8.40 -13.14 12.05
N GLN A 137 8.34 -14.44 12.34
CA GLN A 137 9.51 -15.20 12.81
C GLN A 137 10.69 -15.14 11.83
N THR A 138 10.42 -15.21 10.52
CA THR A 138 11.44 -15.14 9.46
C THR A 138 12.10 -13.76 9.35
N GLY A 139 11.42 -12.71 9.83
CA GLY A 139 11.93 -11.34 9.93
C GLY A 139 12.61 -11.04 11.26
N GLY A 140 12.63 -12.00 12.19
CA GLY A 140 13.23 -11.89 13.51
C GLY A 140 14.67 -12.41 13.53
N THR A 141 15.59 -11.63 14.10
CA THR A 141 16.97 -12.08 14.39
C THR A 141 17.40 -11.71 15.79
N ILE A 142 18.28 -12.53 16.37
CA ILE A 142 18.95 -12.25 17.64
C ILE A 142 20.45 -12.53 17.48
N THR A 143 21.27 -11.57 17.90
CA THR A 143 22.73 -11.63 17.76
C THR A 143 23.42 -11.08 19.00
N THR A 144 24.66 -11.51 19.19
CA THR A 144 25.55 -10.99 20.24
C THR A 144 26.72 -10.26 19.58
N ASN A 145 27.27 -9.25 20.25
CA ASN A 145 28.33 -8.40 19.68
C ASN A 145 29.70 -9.11 19.51
N ALA A 146 29.90 -10.24 20.17
CA ALA A 146 31.07 -11.10 20.07
C ALA A 146 30.68 -12.58 20.17
N THR A 147 31.61 -13.46 19.82
CA THR A 147 31.46 -14.93 19.88
C THR A 147 32.06 -15.55 21.15
N SER A 148 32.77 -14.77 21.96
CA SER A 148 33.39 -15.20 23.22
C SER A 148 33.41 -14.06 24.23
N TYR A 149 33.22 -14.39 25.52
CA TYR A 149 33.20 -13.42 26.61
C TYR A 149 33.97 -13.97 27.81
N GLU A 150 34.68 -13.09 28.51
CA GLU A 150 35.17 -13.39 29.85
C GLU A 150 33.99 -13.32 30.84
N ALA A 151 34.00 -14.17 31.87
CA ALA A 151 33.00 -14.09 32.93
C ALA A 151 33.08 -12.72 33.62
N GLY A 152 31.94 -12.04 33.75
CA GLY A 152 31.83 -10.66 34.24
C GLY A 152 31.83 -9.60 33.13
N ALA A 153 32.16 -9.96 31.88
CA ALA A 153 32.15 -9.00 30.78
C ALA A 153 30.72 -8.65 30.32
N ASP A 154 30.58 -7.44 29.77
CA ASP A 154 29.36 -6.99 29.14
C ASP A 154 29.17 -7.65 27.76
N MET A 155 27.95 -8.10 27.51
CA MET A 155 27.46 -8.66 26.26
C MET A 155 26.31 -7.79 25.76
N THR A 156 26.44 -7.25 24.55
CA THR A 156 25.35 -6.55 23.88
C THR A 156 24.58 -7.54 23.04
N VAL A 157 23.29 -7.72 23.38
CA VAL A 157 22.36 -8.53 22.61
C VAL A 157 21.54 -7.59 21.74
N THR A 158 21.52 -7.87 20.43
CA THR A 158 20.75 -7.11 19.44
C THR A 158 19.65 -8.00 18.88
N VAL A 159 18.42 -7.51 18.94
CA VAL A 159 17.24 -8.13 18.31
C VAL A 159 16.76 -7.24 17.17
N THR A 160 16.45 -7.82 16.02
CA THR A 160 15.76 -7.12 14.92
C THR A 160 14.44 -7.79 14.65
N LEU A 161 13.36 -7.01 14.58
CA LEU A 161 12.01 -7.49 14.29
C LEU A 161 11.49 -6.82 13.02
N ARG A 162 10.99 -7.63 12.09
CA ARG A 162 10.37 -7.17 10.85
C ARG A 162 9.02 -7.81 10.62
N ASP A 163 8.11 -7.08 9.97
CA ASP A 163 6.85 -7.62 9.47
C ASP A 163 7.06 -8.46 8.18
N ALA A 164 5.98 -9.00 7.62
CA ALA A 164 6.04 -9.86 6.44
C ALA A 164 6.57 -9.11 5.19
N GLU A 165 6.38 -7.79 5.16
CA GLU A 165 6.81 -6.88 4.09
C GLU A 165 8.23 -6.35 4.32
N GLY A 166 8.87 -6.72 5.43
CA GLY A 166 10.24 -6.37 5.77
C GLY A 166 10.38 -5.02 6.48
N ASN A 167 9.28 -4.35 6.84
CA ASN A 167 9.33 -3.12 7.61
C ASN A 167 9.74 -3.41 9.06
N GLY A 168 10.49 -2.50 9.66
CA GLY A 168 10.88 -2.59 11.06
C GLY A 168 9.69 -2.49 11.99
N VAL A 169 9.58 -3.39 12.97
CA VAL A 169 8.49 -3.39 13.95
C VAL A 169 8.94 -2.72 15.24
N SER A 170 8.45 -1.50 15.45
CA SER A 170 8.76 -0.60 16.56
C SER A 170 7.83 -0.81 17.77
N GLY A 171 8.23 -0.35 18.95
CA GLY A 171 7.39 -0.33 20.16
C GLY A 171 7.29 -1.65 20.96
N LEU A 172 8.15 -2.63 20.70
CA LEU A 172 8.12 -3.95 21.35
C LEU A 172 9.16 -4.16 22.46
N ALA A 173 9.85 -3.09 22.90
CA ALA A 173 10.88 -3.16 23.93
C ALA A 173 10.39 -3.83 25.23
N GLY A 174 9.14 -3.57 25.64
CA GLY A 174 8.54 -4.21 26.81
C GLY A 174 8.38 -5.72 26.64
N SER A 175 7.84 -6.16 25.50
CA SER A 175 7.62 -7.59 25.22
C SER A 175 8.92 -8.39 25.17
N LEU A 176 10.00 -7.80 24.66
CA LEU A 176 11.32 -8.45 24.60
C LEU A 176 11.91 -8.76 25.98
N ALA A 177 11.51 -8.03 27.03
CA ALA A 177 11.98 -8.28 28.39
C ALA A 177 11.47 -9.61 28.95
N ASP A 178 10.29 -10.04 28.51
CA ASP A 178 9.62 -11.25 29.01
C ASP A 178 9.96 -12.50 28.23
N THR A 179 10.42 -12.37 26.97
CA THR A 179 10.65 -13.52 26.08
C THR A 179 12.12 -13.85 25.83
N THR A 180 13.04 -12.89 25.98
CA THR A 180 14.45 -13.13 25.64
C THR A 180 15.15 -13.98 26.70
N THR A 181 15.78 -15.07 26.26
CA THR A 181 16.66 -15.91 27.07
C THR A 181 18.10 -15.84 26.57
N VAL A 182 19.05 -15.66 27.48
CA VAL A 182 20.50 -15.65 27.18
C VAL A 182 21.20 -16.61 28.13
N GLN A 183 21.67 -17.74 27.63
CA GLN A 183 22.27 -18.77 28.49
C GLN A 183 23.57 -18.25 29.13
N HIS A 184 23.73 -18.53 30.43
CA HIS A 184 24.91 -18.15 31.23
C HIS A 184 25.20 -16.63 31.20
N ALA A 185 24.16 -15.82 31.05
CA ALA A 185 24.24 -14.38 31.23
C ALA A 185 23.00 -13.90 31.97
N THR A 186 23.11 -12.76 32.64
CA THR A 186 21.98 -12.09 33.29
C THR A 186 21.86 -10.69 32.74
N ALA A 187 20.65 -10.14 32.67
CA ALA A 187 20.49 -8.76 32.25
C ALA A 187 21.28 -7.84 33.19
N LYS A 188 22.09 -6.94 32.62
CA LYS A 188 22.90 -6.03 33.41
C LYS A 188 21.98 -5.14 34.27
N PRO A 189 22.26 -4.97 35.58
CA PRO A 189 21.44 -4.12 36.43
C PRO A 189 21.23 -2.73 35.82
N GLY A 190 19.97 -2.28 35.76
CA GLY A 190 19.60 -1.00 35.14
C GLY A 190 19.50 -1.01 33.62
N SER A 191 19.76 -2.13 32.93
CA SER A 191 19.56 -2.23 31.48
C SER A 191 18.13 -2.61 31.10
N SER A 192 17.61 -1.96 30.07
CA SER A 192 16.35 -2.29 29.40
C SER A 192 16.59 -2.49 27.91
N TRP A 193 15.65 -3.17 27.26
CA TRP A 193 15.58 -3.11 25.80
C TRP A 193 15.34 -1.67 25.36
N THR A 194 16.18 -1.19 24.46
CA THR A 194 16.05 0.14 23.86
C THR A 194 15.93 -0.04 22.36
N GLU A 195 14.91 0.58 21.76
CA GLU A 195 14.81 0.64 20.31
C GLU A 195 15.74 1.71 19.76
N ASN A 196 16.62 1.33 18.85
CA ASN A 196 17.54 2.27 18.21
C ASN A 196 16.92 2.87 16.96
N SER A 197 16.41 2.02 16.07
CA SER A 197 15.76 2.43 14.82
C SER A 197 15.11 1.24 14.14
N GLY A 198 13.92 1.44 13.55
CA GLY A 198 13.34 0.51 12.59
C GLY A 198 13.22 -0.92 13.10
N GLY A 199 12.72 -1.10 14.32
CA GLY A 199 12.54 -2.43 14.92
C GLY A 199 13.84 -3.14 15.33
N THR A 200 14.97 -2.43 15.40
CA THR A 200 16.19 -2.93 16.03
C THR A 200 16.26 -2.50 17.49
N TYR A 201 16.41 -3.47 18.38
CA TYR A 201 16.46 -3.32 19.82
C TYR A 201 17.79 -3.83 20.37
N GLN A 202 18.29 -3.19 21.41
CA GLN A 202 19.50 -3.64 22.12
C GLN A 202 19.29 -3.69 23.63
N ARG A 203 19.97 -4.64 24.28
CA ARG A 203 20.08 -4.73 25.73
C ARG A 203 21.45 -5.29 26.12
N ILE A 204 21.96 -4.84 27.27
CA ILE A 204 23.22 -5.31 27.84
C ILE A 204 22.95 -6.42 28.87
N TYR A 205 23.69 -7.51 28.73
CA TYR A 205 23.78 -8.63 29.65
C TYR A 205 25.20 -8.73 30.23
N THR A 206 25.35 -9.34 31.39
CA THR A 206 26.66 -9.67 31.99
C THR A 206 26.83 -11.18 31.90
N ALA A 207 27.90 -11.64 31.23
CA ALA A 207 28.27 -13.04 31.17
C ALA A 207 28.62 -13.55 32.58
N THR A 208 28.12 -14.71 33.00
CA THR A 208 28.26 -15.18 34.39
C THR A 208 29.10 -16.44 34.51
N THR A 209 28.74 -17.50 33.79
CA THR A 209 29.37 -18.83 33.94
C THR A 209 29.98 -19.32 32.64
N VAL A 210 31.18 -19.92 32.73
CA VAL A 210 31.88 -20.49 31.56
C VAL A 210 31.04 -21.60 30.93
N GLY A 211 31.03 -21.65 29.59
CA GLY A 211 30.36 -22.68 28.81
C GLY A 211 30.74 -22.58 27.34
N SER A 212 30.34 -23.55 26.54
CA SER A 212 30.53 -23.57 25.08
C SER A 212 29.20 -23.80 24.37
N ASN A 213 29.08 -23.32 23.13
CA ASN A 213 27.85 -23.43 22.31
C ASN A 213 26.59 -22.81 22.97
N LEU A 214 26.77 -21.80 23.82
CA LEU A 214 25.69 -21.07 24.47
C LEU A 214 24.91 -20.24 23.45
N LYS A 215 23.61 -20.07 23.69
CA LYS A 215 22.70 -19.37 22.77
C LYS A 215 21.91 -18.27 23.45
N ALA A 216 21.63 -17.22 22.68
CA ALA A 216 20.55 -16.29 22.93
C ALA A 216 19.35 -16.68 22.06
N SER A 217 18.15 -16.63 22.63
CA SER A 217 16.90 -16.98 21.95
C SER A 217 15.78 -16.00 22.31
N LEU A 218 14.83 -15.84 21.38
CA LEU A 218 13.62 -15.04 21.50
C LEU A 218 12.39 -15.95 21.65
#